data_AF-A0A9C8ZGE7-F1
#
_entry.id   AF-A0A9C8ZGE7-F1
#
_cell.length_a   1.000
_cell.length_b   1.000
_cell.length_c   1.000
_cell.angle_alpha   90.00
_cell.angle_beta   90.00
_cell.angle_gamma   90.00
#
_symmetry.space_group_name_H-M   'P 1'
#
loop_
_entity.id
_entity.type
_entity.pdbx_description
1 polymer ?
#
loop_
_entity_poly.entity_id
_entity_poly.type
_entity_poly.pdbx_seq_one_letter_code
_entity_poly.pdbx_strand_id
1 'polypeptide(L)' 'MNIVKPKLHCPYCGKSFSLELEESVNEDDLIEECPLCGSPIDIRLVMDPEKGLVGAEAHRVDGDTDE' A
#
# COMPACT_ATOMS: atom_id res chain seq x y z
N MET A 1 16.93 -0.05 -10.18
CA MET A 1 16.05 -0.85 -9.31
C MET A 1 16.12 -0.21 -7.93
N ASN A 2 15.21 0.73 -7.66
CA ASN A 2 15.09 1.40 -6.38
C ASN A 2 13.98 0.68 -5.61
N ILE A 3 14.33 0.03 -4.49
CA ILE A 3 13.38 -0.66 -3.62
C ILE A 3 13.23 0.19 -2.37
N VAL A 4 11.99 0.53 -2.03
CA VAL A 4 11.65 1.21 -0.78
C VAL A 4 10.92 0.25 0.14
N LYS A 5 11.02 0.50 1.45
CA LYS A 5 10.31 -0.26 2.47
C LYS A 5 9.46 0.65 3.36
N PRO A 6 8.38 1.25 2.83
CA PRO A 6 7.54 2.12 3.63
C PRO A 6 6.91 1.33 4.78
N LYS A 7 6.72 2.02 5.89
CA LYS A 7 6.02 1.47 7.05
C LYS A 7 4.53 1.74 6.87
N LEU A 8 3.76 0.70 6.60
CA LEU A 8 2.33 0.74 6.43
C LEU A 8 1.63 0.41 7.76
N HIS A 9 0.43 0.95 7.93
CA HIS A 9 -0.44 0.64 9.06
C HIS A 9 -1.70 -0.04 8.55
N CYS A 10 -1.93 -1.29 8.96
CA CYS A 10 -3.12 -2.01 8.53
C CYS A 10 -4.37 -1.33 9.12
N PRO A 11 -5.31 -0.84 8.29
CA PRO A 11 -6.50 -0.20 8.79
C PRO A 11 -7.50 -1.21 9.39
N TYR A 12 -7.33 -2.52 9.17
CA TYR A 12 -8.19 -3.55 9.77
C TYR A 12 -7.72 -3.95 11.17
N CYS A 13 -6.48 -4.41 11.33
CA CYS A 13 -5.97 -4.89 12.63
C CYS A 13 -5.22 -3.84 13.45
N GLY A 14 -4.92 -2.67 12.88
CA GLY A 14 -4.21 -1.58 13.55
C GLY A 14 -2.72 -1.88 13.82
N LYS A 15 -2.14 -2.87 13.15
CA LYS A 15 -0.71 -3.20 13.29
C LYS A 15 0.10 -2.59 12.15
N SER A 16 1.35 -2.25 12.45
CA SER A 16 2.29 -1.76 11.43
C SER A 16 3.15 -2.88 10.85
N PHE A 17 3.40 -2.83 9.56
CA PHE A 17 4.29 -3.73 8.82
C PHE A 17 5.02 -2.96 7.72
N SER A 18 6.03 -3.56 7.10
CA SER A 18 6.74 -2.96 5.97
C SER A 18 6.56 -3.83 4.74
N LEU A 19 6.34 -3.20 3.59
CA LEU A 19 6.24 -3.87 2.30
C LEU A 19 7.44 -3.48 1.43
N GLU A 20 7.98 -4.41 0.66
CA GLU A 20 9.00 -4.11 -0.35
C GLU A 20 8.31 -3.66 -1.63
N LEU A 21 8.51 -2.40 -2.00
CA LEU A 21 7.91 -1.79 -3.18
C LEU A 21 9.01 -1.31 -4.11
N GLU A 22 8.82 -1.57 -5.40
CA GLU A 22 9.68 -1.08 -6.46
C GLU A 22 9.03 0.13 -7.14
N GLU A 23 9.83 1.10 -7.56
CA GLU A 23 9.37 2.25 -8.35
C GLU A 23 8.62 1.87 -9.64
N SER A 24 8.82 0.66 -10.16
CA SER A 24 8.13 0.17 -11.35
C SER A 24 6.73 -0.39 -11.09
N VAL A 25 6.31 -0.50 -9.83
CA VAL A 25 4.95 -0.91 -9.49
C VAL A 25 4.02 0.24 -9.83
N ASN A 26 3.08 -0.01 -10.75
CA ASN A 26 2.04 0.96 -11.07
C ASN A 26 1.07 1.11 -9.89
N GLU A 27 0.59 2.34 -9.72
CA GLU A 27 -0.18 2.84 -8.58
C GLU A 27 -1.66 2.42 -8.60
N ASP A 28 -2.14 1.91 -9.73
CA ASP A 28 -3.54 1.51 -9.90
C ASP A 28 -3.80 0.14 -9.25
N ASP A 29 -4.67 0.14 -8.24
CA ASP A 29 -5.26 -1.04 -7.59
C ASP A 29 -4.23 -2.07 -7.05
N LEU A 30 -3.20 -1.59 -6.35
CA LEU A 30 -2.28 -2.48 -5.64
C LEU A 30 -2.93 -3.04 -4.37
N ILE A 31 -3.74 -4.08 -4.56
CA ILE A 31 -4.42 -4.80 -3.47
C ILE A 31 -3.53 -5.93 -2.98
N GLU A 32 -3.11 -5.84 -1.73
CA GLU A 32 -2.31 -6.86 -1.04
C GLU A 32 -3.04 -7.37 0.21
N GLU A 33 -2.67 -8.55 0.69
CA GLU A 33 -3.21 -9.07 1.95
C GLU A 33 -2.34 -8.63 3.13
N CYS A 34 -2.96 -8.18 4.23
CA CYS A 34 -2.20 -7.87 5.43
C CYS A 34 -1.53 -9.14 5.97
N PRO A 35 -0.18 -9.19 6.12
CA PRO A 35 0.53 -10.39 6.56
C PRO A 35 0.26 -10.77 8.02
N LEU A 36 -0.46 -9.91 8.76
CA LEU A 36 -0.75 -10.08 10.19
C LEU A 36 -2.18 -10.54 10.48
N CYS A 37 -3.16 -10.14 9.66
CA CYS A 37 -4.56 -10.51 9.86
C CYS A 37 -5.23 -11.14 8.63
N GLY A 38 -4.58 -11.09 7.46
CA GLY A 38 -5.10 -11.64 6.21
C GLY A 38 -6.23 -10.82 5.57
N SER A 39 -6.49 -9.61 6.04
CA SER A 39 -7.50 -8.74 5.42
C SER A 39 -6.92 -8.05 4.17
N PRO A 40 -7.68 -7.96 3.05
CA PRO A 40 -7.24 -7.27 1.85
C PRO A 40 -7.14 -5.77 2.13
N ILE A 41 -6.05 -5.15 1.69
CA ILE A 41 -5.75 -3.72 1.87
C ILE A 41 -5.33 -3.13 0.53
N ASP A 42 -5.83 -1.93 0.22
CA ASP A 42 -5.40 -1.14 -0.93
C ASP A 42 -4.14 -0.36 -0.55
N ILE A 43 -3.04 -0.56 -1.28
CA ILE A 43 -1.77 0.12 -1.04
C ILE A 43 -1.60 1.23 -2.06
N ARG A 44 -1.74 2.48 -1.60
CA ARG A 44 -1.53 3.66 -2.44
C ARG A 44 -0.11 4.15 -2.31
N LEU A 45 0.61 4.16 -3.42
CA LEU A 45 1.97 4.70 -3.48
C LEU A 45 1.93 6.22 -3.48
N VAL A 46 2.81 6.84 -2.70
CA VAL A 46 2.99 8.29 -2.68
C VAL A 46 4.22 8.61 -3.54
N MET A 47 3.97 9.03 -4.77
CA MET A 47 5.00 9.41 -5.74
C MET A 47 5.22 10.93 -5.70
N ASP A 48 6.48 11.34 -5.62
CA ASP A 48 6.92 12.73 -5.77
C ASP A 48 7.51 12.91 -7.18
N PRO A 49 7.13 13.97 -7.92
CA PRO A 49 7.56 14.16 -9.30
C PRO A 49 9.07 14.42 -9.47
N GLU A 50 9.77 14.85 -8.42
CA GLU A 50 11.22 15.10 -8.45
C GLU A 50 12.01 13.95 -7.79
N LYS A 51 11.45 13.32 -6.76
CA LYS A 51 12.15 12.33 -5.92
C LYS A 51 11.76 10.88 -6.20
N GLY A 52 10.70 10.64 -6.98
CA GLY A 52 10.14 9.31 -7.18
C GLY A 52 9.33 8.85 -5.98
N LEU A 53 9.36 7.56 -5.67
CA LEU A 53 8.56 6.98 -4.61
C LEU A 53 9.01 7.46 -3.22
N VAL A 54 8.19 8.27 -2.55
CA VAL A 54 8.50 8.86 -1.23
C VAL A 54 7.78 8.18 -0.07
N GLY A 55 6.75 7.37 -0.33
CA GLY A 55 6.00 6.66 0.70
C GLY A 55 4.90 5.76 0.15
N ALA A 56 4.14 5.17 1.05
CA ALA A 56 2.92 4.44 0.72
C ALA A 56 1.94 4.48 1.89
N GLU A 57 0.65 4.38 1.59
CA GLU A 57 -0.45 4.38 2.56
C GLU A 57 -1.35 3.16 2.33
N ALA A 58 -1.87 2.58 3.41
CA ALA A 58 -2.75 1.41 3.34
C ALA A 58 -4.18 1.83 3.67
N HIS A 59 -5.10 1.58 2.75
CA HIS A 59 -6.52 1.86 2.84
C HIS A 59 -7.31 0.56 2.96
N ARG A 60 -8.52 0.66 3.53
CA ARG A 60 -9.45 -0.47 3.52
C ARG A 60 -9.95 -0.63 2.09
N VAL A 61 -9.99 -1.86 1.62
CA VAL A 61 -10.81 -2.21 0.47
C VAL A 61 -12.24 -2.29 1.00
N ASP A 62 -12.87 -1.13 1.12
CA ASP A 62 -14.30 -1.06 1.32
C ASP A 62 -14.90 -1.39 -0.05
N GLY A 63 -15.63 -2.50 -0.13
CA GLY A 63 -16.29 -2.93 -1.34
C GLY A 63 -17.46 -2.00 -1.66
N ASP A 64 -17.17 -0.76 -2.04
CA ASP A 64 -18.13 0.14 -2.68
C ASP A 64 -18.31 -0.35 -4.13
N THR A 65 -18.99 -1.50 -4.26
CA THR A 65 -19.85 -1.71 -5.42
C THR A 65 -20.99 -0.70 -5.28
N ASP A 66 -20.74 0.54 -5.68
CA ASP A 66 -21.82 1.48 -5.99
C ASP A 66 -22.57 0.90 -7.22
N GLU A 67 -23.74 0.34 -6.91
CA GLU A 67 -24.94 0.08 -7.75
C GLU A 67 -24.82 -0.20 -9.27
#